data_AF-A0A420YQX1-F1
#
_entry.id   AF-A0A420YQX1-F1
#
_cell.length_a   1.000
_cell.length_b   1.000
_cell.length_c   1.000
_cell.angle_alpha   90.00
_cell.angle_beta   90.00
_cell.angle_gamma   90.00
#
_symmetry.space_group_name_H-M   'P 1'
#
loop_
_entity.id
_entity.type
_entity.pdbx_description
1 polymer ?
#
loop_
_entity_poly.entity_id
_entity_poly.type
_entity_poly.pdbx_seq_one_letter_code
_entity_poly.pdbx_strand_id
1 'polypeptide(L)'
;MANYKKNFARATYDTEGRVLTTIVSIFSTTSGTIIEVTLQGDFLTKNEDEIVHEALEQFYQDTYPNRAENEKFQKMEKVLKESTEALDTTRKTLAQSVVKEFEYETNFHDIDSKLAFLAKHLNVAYPEIEEDDEEDDKGKEEKAHETEKEPAQPENSQPVATTPLV
;
A
#
# COMPACT_ATOMS: atom_id res chain seq x y z
N MET A 1 14.39 -33.76 -16.05
CA MET A 1 13.31 -32.77 -16.27
C MET A 1 12.53 -33.24 -17.49
N ALA A 2 11.20 -33.27 -17.45
CA ALA A 2 10.42 -33.60 -18.63
C ALA A 2 10.62 -32.48 -19.67
N ASN A 3 11.14 -32.85 -20.85
CA ASN A 3 11.31 -31.91 -21.95
C ASN A 3 9.96 -31.80 -22.66
N TYR A 4 9.26 -30.68 -22.46
CA TYR A 4 8.04 -30.37 -23.17
C TYR A 4 8.34 -29.51 -24.39
N LYS A 5 7.59 -29.74 -25.48
CA LYS A 5 7.68 -28.94 -26.70
C LYS A 5 6.29 -28.51 -27.13
N LYS A 6 6.21 -27.30 -27.69
CA LYS A 6 4.99 -26.79 -28.32
C LYS A 6 4.66 -27.67 -29.53
N ASN A 7 3.42 -28.14 -29.59
CA ASN A 7 2.86 -28.81 -30.77
C ASN A 7 2.18 -27.76 -31.67
N PHE A 8 1.14 -27.11 -31.13
CA PHE A 8 0.44 -26.02 -31.81
C PHE A 8 -0.06 -24.98 -30.82
N ALA A 9 -0.35 -23.78 -31.32
CA ALA A 9 -1.07 -22.74 -30.61
C ALA A 9 -2.10 -22.13 -31.56
N ARG A 10 -3.33 -21.91 -31.09
CA ARG A 10 -4.40 -21.24 -31.86
C ARG A 10 -5.09 -20.20 -31.00
N ALA A 11 -5.30 -19.01 -31.55
CA ALA A 11 -6.10 -17.97 -30.91
C ALA A 11 -7.60 -18.25 -31.06
N THR A 12 -8.35 -17.86 -30.04
CA THR A 12 -9.79 -17.64 -30.09
C THR A 12 -10.04 -16.14 -30.13
N TYR A 13 -11.12 -15.73 -30.78
CA TYR A 13 -11.43 -14.32 -30.99
C TYR A 13 -12.76 -13.96 -30.36
N ASP A 14 -12.85 -12.73 -29.86
CA ASP A 14 -14.13 -12.14 -29.45
C ASP A 14 -14.96 -11.69 -30.66
N THR A 15 -16.16 -11.16 -30.40
CA THR A 15 -17.07 -10.64 -31.43
C THR A 15 -16.52 -9.43 -32.20
N GLU A 16 -15.48 -8.77 -31.67
CA GLU A 16 -14.80 -7.62 -32.28
C GLU A 16 -13.54 -8.03 -33.05
N GLY A 17 -13.22 -9.34 -33.10
CA GLY A 17 -12.04 -9.88 -33.78
C GLY A 17 -10.73 -9.74 -32.99
N ARG A 18 -10.78 -9.42 -31.70
CA ARG A 18 -9.61 -9.38 -30.81
C ARG A 18 -9.31 -10.76 -30.25
N VAL A 19 -8.03 -11.08 -30.03
CA VAL A 19 -7.63 -12.34 -29.41
C VAL A 19 -8.07 -12.36 -27.95
N LEU A 20 -8.88 -13.35 -27.58
CA LEU A 20 -9.40 -13.53 -26.22
C LEU A 20 -8.56 -14.55 -25.45
N THR A 21 -8.41 -15.76 -25.98
CA THR A 21 -7.60 -16.82 -25.39
C THR A 21 -6.75 -17.50 -26.44
N THR A 22 -5.69 -18.17 -26.00
CA THR A 22 -4.86 -19.01 -26.85
C THR A 22 -4.93 -20.45 -26.36
N ILE A 23 -5.42 -21.35 -27.21
CA ILE A 23 -5.39 -22.79 -26.94
C ILE A 23 -4.03 -23.32 -27.37
N VAL A 24 -3.30 -23.89 -26.42
CA VAL A 24 -1.94 -24.39 -26.61
C VAL A 24 -1.92 -25.89 -26.35
N SER A 25 -1.30 -26.63 -27.28
CA SER A 25 -0.98 -28.03 -27.09
C SER A 25 0.53 -28.19 -26.93
N ILE A 26 0.96 -28.83 -25.86
CA ILE A 26 2.35 -29.21 -25.62
C ILE A 26 2.46 -30.73 -25.52
N PHE A 27 3.59 -31.28 -25.92
CA PHE A 27 3.86 -32.71 -25.79
C PHE A 27 5.15 -32.96 -25.02
N SER A 28 5.15 -34.00 -24.19
CA SER A 28 6.32 -34.48 -23.46
C SER A 28 7.15 -35.39 -24.36
N THR A 29 8.42 -35.03 -24.61
CA THR A 29 9.33 -35.88 -25.39
C THR A 29 9.76 -37.14 -24.64
N THR A 30 9.48 -37.22 -23.33
CA THR A 30 9.88 -38.35 -22.48
C THR A 30 8.74 -39.35 -22.28
N SER A 31 7.52 -38.87 -22.06
CA SER A 31 6.35 -39.73 -21.76
C SER A 31 5.38 -39.88 -22.94
N GLY A 32 5.52 -39.07 -23.99
CA GLY A 32 4.56 -39.02 -25.11
C GLY A 32 3.20 -38.42 -24.73
N THR A 33 3.07 -37.88 -23.52
CA THR A 33 1.83 -37.22 -23.05
C THR A 33 1.61 -35.93 -23.80
N ILE A 34 0.37 -35.68 -24.22
CA ILE A 34 -0.08 -34.42 -24.81
C ILE A 34 -0.96 -33.71 -23.80
N ILE A 35 -0.67 -32.44 -23.55
CA ILE A 35 -1.42 -31.57 -22.66
C ILE A 35 -1.98 -30.43 -23.52
N GLU A 36 -3.30 -30.22 -23.44
CA GLU A 36 -3.98 -29.09 -24.06
C GLU A 36 -4.52 -28.18 -22.96
N VAL A 37 -4.19 -26.89 -23.06
CA VAL A 37 -4.60 -25.87 -22.09
C VAL A 37 -5.05 -24.61 -22.80
N THR A 38 -5.94 -23.87 -22.15
CA THR A 38 -6.40 -22.56 -22.63
C THR A 38 -5.75 -21.47 -21.80
N LEU A 39 -4.86 -20.70 -22.42
CA LEU A 39 -4.21 -19.54 -21.81
C LEU A 39 -5.04 -18.28 -22.06
N GLN A 40 -5.18 -17.43 -21.05
CA GLN A 40 -5.93 -16.17 -21.15
C GLN A 40 -5.08 -15.09 -21.81
N GLY A 41 -5.52 -14.56 -22.96
CA GLY A 41 -4.79 -13.58 -23.77
C GLY A 41 -4.11 -14.15 -25.02
N ASP A 42 -3.28 -13.31 -25.64
CA ASP A 42 -2.54 -13.64 -26.87
C ASP A 42 -1.14 -14.21 -26.55
N PHE A 43 -0.91 -15.44 -26.97
CA PHE A 43 0.36 -16.15 -26.83
C PHE A 43 0.96 -16.54 -28.20
N LEU A 44 0.37 -16.10 -29.31
CA LEU A 44 0.86 -16.48 -30.65
C LEU A 44 2.20 -15.85 -31.01
N THR A 45 2.53 -14.69 -30.43
CA THR A 45 3.78 -13.95 -30.69
C THR A 45 4.87 -14.21 -29.66
N LYS A 46 4.58 -15.00 -28.61
CA LYS A 46 5.53 -15.27 -27.52
C LYS A 46 6.54 -16.33 -27.90
N ASN A 47 7.64 -16.40 -27.15
CA ASN A 47 8.65 -17.45 -27.34
C ASN A 47 8.07 -18.84 -26.98
N GLU A 48 8.54 -19.89 -27.65
CA GLU A 48 8.07 -21.25 -27.43
C GLU A 48 8.30 -21.72 -25.99
N ASP A 49 9.45 -21.37 -25.38
CA ASP A 49 9.75 -21.74 -23.99
C ASP A 49 8.80 -21.05 -23.00
N GLU A 50 8.44 -19.80 -23.27
CA GLU A 50 7.49 -19.04 -22.45
C GLU A 50 6.09 -19.65 -22.57
N ILE A 51 5.66 -19.99 -23.80
CA ILE A 51 4.39 -20.66 -24.05
C ILE A 51 4.32 -22.01 -23.32
N VAL A 52 5.40 -22.80 -23.36
CA VAL A 52 5.47 -24.09 -22.66
C VAL A 52 5.42 -23.91 -21.15
N HIS A 53 6.13 -22.92 -20.61
CA HIS A 53 6.11 -22.61 -19.18
C HIS A 53 4.71 -22.24 -18.69
N GLU A 54 4.08 -21.29 -19.36
CA GLU A 54 2.73 -20.80 -19.04
C GLU A 54 1.68 -21.90 -19.22
N ALA A 55 1.83 -22.76 -20.23
CA ALA A 55 0.97 -23.91 -20.42
C ALA A 55 1.07 -24.93 -19.28
N LEU A 56 2.27 -25.20 -18.78
CA LEU A 56 2.48 -26.10 -17.63
C LEU A 56 1.96 -25.50 -16.33
N GLU A 57 2.14 -24.19 -16.14
CA GLU A 57 1.62 -23.46 -14.99
C GLU A 57 0.09 -23.48 -14.98
N GLN A 58 -0.56 -23.17 -16.11
CA GLN A 58 -2.02 -23.27 -16.23
C GLN A 58 -2.51 -24.70 -15.98
N PHE A 59 -1.85 -25.70 -16.59
CA PHE A 59 -2.17 -27.11 -16.36
C PHE A 59 -2.07 -27.49 -14.87
N TYR A 60 -1.04 -27.01 -14.18
CA TYR A 60 -0.85 -27.25 -12.76
C TYR A 60 -1.97 -26.62 -11.93
N GLN A 61 -2.38 -25.40 -12.25
CA GLN A 61 -3.49 -24.71 -11.59
C GLN A 61 -4.82 -25.44 -11.79
N ASP A 62 -5.10 -25.90 -13.02
CA ASP A 62 -6.32 -26.63 -13.35
C ASP A 62 -6.36 -28.02 -12.69
N THR A 63 -5.20 -28.67 -12.56
CA THR A 63 -5.09 -30.02 -11.98
C THR A 63 -5.09 -30.00 -10.44
N TYR A 64 -4.54 -28.95 -9.83
CA TYR A 64 -4.33 -28.86 -8.38
C TYR A 64 -4.82 -27.52 -7.79
N PRO A 65 -6.12 -27.20 -7.88
CA PRO A 65 -6.65 -25.90 -7.49
C PRO A 65 -6.34 -25.54 -6.03
N ASN A 66 -6.57 -26.46 -5.09
CA ASN A 66 -6.31 -26.22 -3.66
C ASN A 66 -4.84 -25.93 -3.36
N ARG A 67 -3.91 -26.53 -4.12
CA ARG A 67 -2.47 -26.32 -3.93
C ARG A 67 -2.01 -25.01 -4.57
N ALA A 68 -2.46 -24.75 -5.79
CA ALA A 68 -2.17 -23.50 -6.50
C ALA A 68 -2.71 -22.28 -5.74
N GLU A 69 -3.91 -22.37 -5.17
CA GLU A 69 -4.46 -21.34 -4.30
C GLU A 69 -3.59 -21.10 -3.08
N ASN A 70 -3.22 -22.16 -2.35
CA ASN A 70 -2.36 -22.02 -1.17
C ASN A 70 -1.01 -21.37 -1.52
N GLU A 71 -0.39 -21.72 -2.65
CA GLU A 71 0.86 -21.11 -3.10
C GLU A 71 0.68 -19.62 -3.48
N LYS A 72 -0.42 -19.26 -4.14
CA LYS A 72 -0.78 -17.86 -4.44
C LYS A 72 -1.05 -17.05 -3.16
N PHE A 73 -1.80 -17.61 -2.21
CA PHE A 73 -2.10 -16.98 -0.93
C PHE A 73 -0.82 -16.76 -0.12
N GLN A 74 0.07 -17.75 -0.02
CA GLN A 74 1.35 -17.59 0.68
C GLN A 74 2.23 -16.51 0.04
N LYS A 75 2.29 -16.45 -1.30
CA LYS A 75 3.03 -15.40 -2.00
C LYS A 75 2.44 -14.02 -1.73
N MET A 76 1.11 -13.90 -1.74
CA MET A 76 0.42 -12.65 -1.43
C MET A 76 0.61 -12.23 0.03
N GLU A 77 0.50 -13.16 0.98
CA GLU A 77 0.73 -12.92 2.41
C GLU A 77 2.15 -12.41 2.66
N LYS A 78 3.16 -13.00 2.00
CA LYS A 78 4.54 -12.53 2.08
C LYS A 78 4.68 -11.07 1.61
N VAL A 79 4.11 -10.74 0.45
CA VAL A 79 4.16 -9.37 -0.10
C VAL A 79 3.44 -8.38 0.81
N LEU A 80 2.29 -8.75 1.36
CA LEU A 80 1.55 -7.91 2.30
C LEU A 80 2.33 -7.68 3.60
N LYS A 81 2.99 -8.72 4.12
CA LYS A 81 3.83 -8.60 5.31
C LYS A 81 5.02 -7.67 5.07
N GLU A 82 5.74 -7.86 3.96
CA GLU A 82 6.86 -7.00 3.58
C GLU A 82 6.41 -5.53 3.41
N SER A 83 5.25 -5.30 2.77
CA SER A 83 4.66 -3.96 2.65
C SER A 83 4.30 -3.36 4.00
N THR A 84 3.77 -4.16 4.93
CA THR A 84 3.39 -3.69 6.27
C THR A 84 4.62 -3.32 7.07
N GLU A 85 5.69 -4.13 7.02
CA GLU A 85 6.96 -3.83 7.69
C GLU A 85 7.62 -2.57 7.12
N ALA A 86 7.56 -2.36 5.80
CA ALA A 86 8.03 -1.14 5.16
C ALA A 86 7.22 0.09 5.59
N LEU A 87 5.90 -0.04 5.75
CA LEU A 87 5.05 1.05 6.24
C LEU A 87 5.30 1.36 7.73
N ASP A 88 5.44 0.34 8.57
CA ASP A 88 5.72 0.51 9.99
C ASP A 88 7.09 1.16 10.24
N THR A 89 8.11 0.77 9.47
CA THR A 89 9.43 1.40 9.53
C THR A 89 9.37 2.86 9.08
N THR A 90 8.68 3.15 7.97
CA THR A 90 8.48 4.53 7.50
C THR A 90 7.77 5.39 8.54
N ARG A 91 6.69 4.87 9.14
CA ARG A 91 5.94 5.56 10.20
C ARG A 91 6.81 5.83 11.42
N LYS A 92 7.62 4.86 11.84
CA LYS A 92 8.54 5.01 12.97
C LYS A 92 9.62 6.05 12.68
N THR A 93 10.21 6.04 11.50
CA THR A 93 11.23 7.01 11.10
C THR A 93 10.66 8.42 11.04
N LEU A 94 9.46 8.59 10.50
CA LEU A 94 8.77 9.89 10.48
C LEU A 94 8.44 10.38 11.89
N ALA A 95 7.94 9.51 12.76
CA ALA A 95 7.70 9.87 14.16
C ALA A 95 9.00 10.29 14.88
N GLN A 96 10.10 9.60 14.60
CA GLN A 96 11.42 9.94 15.16
C GLN A 96 12.00 11.24 14.60
N SER A 97 11.80 11.56 13.31
CA SER A 97 12.26 12.81 12.74
C SER A 97 11.52 14.00 13.34
N VAL A 98 10.20 13.90 13.46
CA VAL A 98 9.35 14.93 14.07
C VAL A 98 9.76 15.20 15.53
N VAL A 99 9.99 14.15 16.33
CA VAL A 99 10.45 14.34 17.72
C VAL A 99 11.84 15.01 17.76
N LYS A 100 12.77 14.61 16.89
CA LYS A 100 14.09 15.23 16.81
C LYS A 100 14.02 16.69 16.39
N GLU A 101 13.15 17.06 15.47
CA GLU A 101 12.91 18.45 15.07
C GLU A 101 12.51 19.30 16.27
N PHE A 102 11.53 18.85 17.07
CA PHE A 102 11.15 19.56 18.30
C PHE A 102 12.27 19.66 19.35
N GLU A 103 13.06 18.59 19.50
CA GLU A 103 14.25 18.60 20.37
C GLU A 103 15.30 19.60 19.87
N TYR A 104 15.54 19.69 18.56
CA TYR A 104 16.48 20.66 17.98
C TYR A 104 16.03 22.10 18.21
N GLU A 105 14.75 22.41 17.98
CA GLU A 105 14.19 23.75 18.23
C GLU A 105 14.38 24.17 19.70
N THR A 106 14.06 23.28 20.63
CA THR A 106 14.21 23.54 22.07
C THR A 106 15.68 23.76 22.45
N ASN A 107 16.59 22.95 21.92
CA ASN A 107 18.02 23.08 22.18
C ASN A 107 18.60 24.35 21.55
N PHE A 108 18.14 24.74 20.37
CA PHE A 108 18.60 25.95 19.68
C PHE A 108 18.22 27.20 20.46
N HIS A 109 16.99 27.27 20.97
CA HIS A 109 16.53 28.37 21.82
C HIS A 109 17.37 28.55 23.10
N ASP A 110 17.74 27.46 23.76
CA ASP A 110 18.61 27.50 24.95
C ASP A 110 20.05 27.94 24.60
N ILE A 111 20.59 27.46 23.47
CA ILE A 111 21.92 27.87 22.97
C ILE A 111 21.92 29.37 22.63
N ASP A 112 20.90 29.85 21.92
CA ASP A 112 20.76 31.24 21.53
C ASP A 112 20.68 32.15 22.76
N SER A 113 19.85 31.78 23.75
CA SER A 113 19.76 32.46 25.04
C SER A 113 21.11 32.56 25.77
N LYS A 114 21.88 31.47 25.78
CA LYS A 114 23.22 31.43 26.40
C LYS A 114 24.24 32.29 25.65
N LEU A 115 24.19 32.30 24.32
CA LEU A 115 25.07 33.12 23.49
C LEU A 115 24.76 34.61 23.68
N ALA A 116 23.48 35.00 23.68
CA ALA A 116 23.05 36.36 23.96
C ALA A 116 23.51 36.82 25.36
N PHE A 117 23.39 35.96 26.37
CA PHE A 117 23.87 36.25 27.72
C PHE A 117 25.38 36.51 27.77
N LEU A 118 26.18 35.68 27.09
CA LEU A 118 27.63 35.81 27.03
C LEU A 118 28.05 37.08 26.30
N ALA A 119 27.42 37.39 25.15
CA ALA A 119 27.70 38.59 24.37
C ALA A 119 27.51 39.86 25.20
N LYS A 120 26.42 39.91 26.00
CA LYS A 120 26.15 41.00 26.94
C LYS A 120 27.25 41.17 28.01
N HIS A 121 27.79 40.06 28.53
CA HIS A 121 28.81 40.10 29.58
C HIS A 121 30.24 40.35 29.05
N LEU A 122 30.51 39.94 27.81
CA LEU A 122 31.78 40.16 27.13
C LEU A 122 31.82 41.49 26.36
N ASN A 123 30.71 42.22 26.33
CA ASN A 123 30.56 43.51 25.67
C ASN A 123 30.84 43.43 24.14
N VAL A 124 30.40 42.33 23.53
CA VAL A 124 30.53 42.03 22.10
C VAL A 124 29.14 42.09 21.45
N ALA A 125 29.05 42.57 20.21
CA ALA A 125 27.79 42.61 19.48
C ALA A 125 27.29 41.19 19.16
N TYR A 126 26.05 40.89 19.56
CA TYR A 126 25.34 39.69 19.15
C TYR A 126 24.45 40.04 17.95
N PRO A 127 24.47 39.25 16.86
CA PRO A 127 23.57 39.49 15.75
C PRO A 127 22.12 39.27 16.21
N GLU A 128 21.26 40.28 16.02
CA GLU A 128 19.82 40.11 16.15
C GLU A 128 19.36 39.25 14.96
N ILE A 129 18.78 38.09 15.26
CA ILE A 129 18.08 37.30 14.27
C ILE A 129 16.81 38.11 13.98
N GLU A 130 16.60 38.54 12.72
CA GLU A 130 15.29 39.03 12.32
C GLU A 130 14.34 37.83 12.48
N GLU A 131 13.50 37.87 13.49
CA GLU A 131 12.36 36.95 13.58
C GLU A 131 11.53 37.26 12.33
N ASP A 132 11.52 36.34 11.35
CA ASP A 132 10.49 36.35 10.32
C ASP A 132 9.18 36.12 11.09
N ASP A 133 8.54 37.23 11.47
CA ASP A 133 7.20 37.30 12.05
C ASP A 133 6.25 36.67 11.01
N GLU A 134 6.07 35.35 11.04
CA GLU A 134 4.80 34.78 10.63
C GLU A 134 3.77 35.32 11.64
N GLU A 135 3.14 36.43 11.27
CA GLU A 135 2.08 37.08 12.03
C GLU A 135 1.08 36.04 12.54
N ASP A 136 1.13 35.83 13.85
CA ASP A 136 0.11 35.14 14.62
C ASP A 136 -1.20 35.94 14.48
N ASP A 137 -2.06 35.53 13.54
CA ASP A 137 -3.43 36.05 13.40
C ASP A 137 -4.25 35.65 14.64
N LYS A 138 -4.13 36.45 15.69
CA LYS A 138 -5.08 36.49 16.80
C LYS A 138 -5.53 37.91 17.09
N GLY A 139 -6.74 38.21 16.63
CA GLY A 139 -7.52 39.28 17.22
C GLY A 139 -8.94 39.41 16.69
N LYS A 140 -9.90 38.72 17.31
CA LYS A 140 -11.11 39.35 17.90
C LYS A 140 -12.00 38.32 18.62
N GLU A 141 -11.83 38.22 19.93
CA GLU A 141 -12.92 37.86 20.83
C GLU A 141 -13.78 39.13 21.07
N GLU A 142 -15.06 39.08 20.70
CA GLU A 142 -16.09 39.90 21.33
C GLU A 142 -16.85 39.05 22.34
N LYS A 143 -16.78 39.45 23.62
CA LYS A 143 -17.63 38.94 24.69
C LYS A 143 -19.08 39.38 24.49
N ALA A 144 -20.01 38.44 24.60
CA ALA A 144 -21.32 38.69 25.19
C ALA A 144 -21.67 37.53 26.15
N HIS A 145 -22.20 37.92 27.31
CA HIS A 145 -22.25 37.18 28.56
C HIS A 145 -23.62 36.50 28.78
N GLU A 146 -23.61 35.30 29.38
CA GLU A 146 -24.67 34.64 30.18
C GLU A 146 -25.99 34.22 29.47
N THR A 147 -26.58 33.05 29.71
CA THR A 147 -27.04 32.55 31.03
C THR A 147 -27.11 31.02 31.12
N GLU A 148 -26.90 30.53 32.34
CA GLU A 148 -26.88 29.17 32.89
C GLU A 148 -28.11 28.27 32.60
N LYS A 149 -27.89 26.94 32.52
CA LYS A 149 -28.45 25.91 33.45
C LYS A 149 -28.01 24.48 33.08
N GLU A 150 -27.38 23.81 34.04
CA GLU A 150 -27.14 22.36 34.14
C GLU A 150 -28.34 21.64 34.83
N PRO A 151 -28.36 20.32 35.08
CA PRO A 151 -28.22 19.14 34.20
C PRO A 151 -29.45 18.19 34.31
N ALA A 152 -29.64 17.22 33.39
CA ALA A 152 -30.33 15.94 33.68
C ALA A 152 -30.24 14.93 32.53
N GLN A 153 -29.63 13.77 32.78
CA GLN A 153 -29.93 12.50 32.10
C GLN A 153 -31.28 11.95 32.60
N PRO A 154 -32.01 11.14 31.80
CA PRO A 154 -31.86 9.69 31.96
C PRO A 154 -32.06 8.84 30.68
N GLU A 155 -31.79 7.55 30.87
CA GLU A 155 -31.82 6.37 29.99
C GLU A 155 -33.08 6.17 29.12
N ASN A 156 -32.95 5.48 27.97
CA ASN A 156 -33.29 4.05 27.80
C ASN A 156 -33.91 3.68 26.41
N SER A 157 -33.44 2.54 25.86
CA SER A 157 -34.13 1.54 25.02
C SER A 157 -34.46 1.79 23.52
N GLN A 158 -33.77 0.98 22.70
CA GLN A 158 -34.06 0.46 21.34
C GLN A 158 -35.45 -0.25 21.22
N PRO A 159 -35.99 -0.64 20.01
CA PRO A 159 -35.25 -1.25 18.90
C PRO A 159 -35.70 -0.99 17.44
N VAL A 160 -34.84 -1.54 16.57
CA VAL A 160 -34.79 -1.59 15.11
C VAL A 160 -36.02 -2.29 14.50
N ALA A 161 -36.59 -1.72 13.43
CA ALA A 161 -37.63 -2.34 12.63
C ALA A 161 -37.05 -2.97 11.35
N THR A 162 -37.20 -4.29 11.25
CA THR A 162 -36.89 -5.14 10.10
C THR A 162 -38.03 -5.08 9.08
N THR A 163 -37.74 -4.79 7.81
CA THR A 163 -38.71 -4.88 6.71
C THR A 163 -38.77 -6.32 6.15
N PRO A 164 -39.94 -6.87 5.81
CA PRO A 164 -40.05 -8.23 5.32
C PRO A 164 -39.85 -8.32 3.80
N LEU A 165 -39.35 -9.49 3.40
CA LEU A 165 -39.20 -10.00 2.03
C LEU A 165 -40.57 -10.35 1.43
N VAL A 166 -40.83 -9.96 0.18
CA VAL A 166 -41.84 -10.55 -0.71
C VAL A 166 -41.17 -10.90 -2.02
#